data_AF-A0A7R9MF46-F1
#
_entry.id   AF-A0A7R9MF46-F1
#
_cell.length_a   1.000
_cell.length_b   1.000
_cell.length_c   1.000
_cell.angle_alpha   90.00
_cell.angle_beta   90.00
_cell.angle_gamma   90.00
#
_symmetry.space_group_name_H-M   'P 1'
#
loop_
_entity.id
_entity.type
_entity.pdbx_description
1 polymer ?
#
loop_
_entity_poly.entity_id
_entity_poly.type
_entity_poly.pdbx_seq_one_letter_code
_entity_poly.pdbx_strand_id
1 'polypeptide(L)' 'KLDNNKALAKFVRRLEKSCVETVDDGHLTKDLAGCIHGLKNLKEGDYLYTMDFLDAIVENLEDKLGDSK' A
#
# COMPACT_ATOMS: atom_id res chain seq x y z
N LYS A 1 11.89 5.76 24.04
CA LYS A 1 10.50 5.26 23.82
C LYS A 1 9.55 6.15 24.61
N LEU A 2 8.45 6.63 24.01
CA LEU A 2 7.56 7.64 24.60
C LEU A 2 6.42 7.05 25.44
N ASP A 3 5.79 5.96 25.00
CA ASP A 3 4.57 5.40 25.60
C ASP A 3 4.59 3.87 25.81
N ASN A 4 5.64 3.18 25.34
CA ASN A 4 5.77 1.72 25.31
C ASN A 4 4.55 0.99 24.70
N ASN A 5 3.83 1.64 23.77
CA ASN A 5 2.64 1.09 23.14
C ASN A 5 3.01 0.08 22.04
N LYS A 6 3.19 -1.18 22.45
CA LYS A 6 3.55 -2.28 21.53
C LYS A 6 2.46 -2.56 20.48
N ALA A 7 1.19 -2.36 20.81
CA ALA A 7 0.08 -2.58 19.89
C ALA A 7 0.11 -1.57 18.74
N LEU A 8 0.28 -0.28 19.07
CA LEU A 8 0.46 0.77 18.06
C LEU A 8 1.69 0.52 17.19
N ALA A 9 2.81 0.14 17.80
CA ALA A 9 4.02 -0.20 17.05
C ALA A 9 3.86 -1.43 16.14
N LYS A 10 2.96 -2.37 16.46
CA LYS A 10 2.62 -3.50 15.60
C LYS A 10 1.72 -3.06 14.44
N PHE A 11 0.72 -2.24 14.73
CA PHE A 11 -0.18 -1.68 13.72
C PHE A 11 0.58 -0.88 12.66
N VAL A 12 1.41 0.09 13.07
CA VAL A 12 2.14 0.96 12.12
C VAL A 12 3.07 0.15 11.21
N ARG A 13 3.78 -0.86 11.76
CA ARG A 13 4.62 -1.74 10.92
C ARG A 13 3.82 -2.54 9.91
N ARG A 14 2.62 -2.98 10.27
CA ARG A 14 1.71 -3.67 9.34
C ARG A 14 1.21 -2.72 8.27
N LEU A 15 0.87 -1.48 8.64
CA LEU A 15 0.47 -0.44 7.70
C LEU A 15 1.60 -0.12 6.70
N GLU A 16 2.80 0.17 7.17
CA GLU A 16 3.98 0.41 6.32
C GLU A 16 4.22 -0.76 5.36
N LYS A 17 4.16 -2.00 5.87
CA LYS A 17 4.30 -3.20 5.05
C LYS A 17 3.19 -3.33 4.00
N SER A 18 1.94 -2.99 4.35
CA SER A 18 0.80 -3.04 3.42
C SER A 18 0.97 -2.05 2.27
N CYS A 19 1.47 -0.84 2.55
CA CYS A 19 1.75 0.15 1.51
C CYS A 19 2.83 -0.35 0.53
N VAL A 20 3.91 -0.97 1.04
CA VAL A 20 5.00 -1.49 0.21
C VAL A 20 4.51 -2.67 -0.63
N GLU A 21 3.85 -3.65 -0.02
CA GLU A 21 3.35 -4.83 -0.76
C GLU A 21 2.32 -4.45 -1.82
N THR A 22 1.45 -3.47 -1.55
CA THR A 22 0.50 -2.97 -2.57
C THR A 22 1.22 -2.48 -3.83
N VAL A 23 2.32 -1.75 -3.66
CA VAL A 23 3.18 -1.28 -4.76
C VAL A 23 3.89 -2.45 -5.45
N ASP A 24 4.47 -3.38 -4.67
CA ASP A 24 5.17 -4.55 -5.20
C ASP A 24 4.25 -5.50 -5.99
N ASP A 25 2.97 -5.55 -5.63
CA ASP A 25 1.91 -6.32 -6.31
C ASP A 25 1.42 -5.62 -7.60
N GLY A 26 1.97 -4.45 -7.94
CA GLY A 26 1.65 -3.72 -9.16
C GLY A 26 0.46 -2.76 -9.04
N HIS A 27 -0.12 -2.59 -7.85
CA HIS A 27 -1.10 -1.54 -7.59
C HIS A 27 -0.35 -0.23 -7.35
N LEU A 28 -0.22 0.59 -8.39
CA LEU A 28 0.62 1.79 -8.37
C LEU A 28 -0.23 3.05 -8.54
N THR A 29 0.24 4.17 -8.00
CA THR A 29 -0.24 5.50 -8.41
C THR A 29 0.48 5.96 -9.68
N LYS A 30 -0.10 6.93 -10.38
CA LYS A 30 0.39 7.41 -11.70
C LYS A 30 1.85 7.86 -11.68
N ASP A 31 2.29 8.47 -10.59
CA ASP A 31 3.67 8.91 -10.38
C ASP A 31 4.65 7.73 -10.28
N LEU A 32 4.31 6.69 -9.51
CA LEU A 32 5.13 5.49 -9.39
C LEU A 32 5.17 4.69 -10.71
N ALA A 33 4.02 4.49 -11.34
CA ALA A 33 3.96 3.84 -12.65
C ALA A 33 4.75 4.63 -13.71
N GLY A 34 4.70 5.95 -13.64
CA GLY A 34 5.50 6.85 -14.49
C GLY A 34 7.01 6.73 -14.28
N CYS A 35 7.47 6.44 -13.06
CA CYS A 35 8.88 6.17 -12.76
C CYS A 35 9.36 4.85 -13.38
N ILE A 36 8.48 3.85 -13.51
CA ILE A 36 8.82 2.52 -14.05
C ILE A 36 8.73 2.50 -15.57
N HIS A 37 7.63 3.03 -16.14
CA HIS A 37 7.32 2.91 -17.56
C HIS A 37 7.63 4.17 -18.38
N GLY A 38 7.85 5.30 -17.70
CA GLY A 38 7.96 6.63 -18.30
C GLY A 38 6.58 7.26 -18.57
N LEU A 39 6.39 8.53 -18.19
CA LEU A 39 5.11 9.23 -18.27
C LEU A 39 4.43 9.23 -19.64
N LYS A 40 5.20 9.17 -20.73
CA LYS A 40 4.68 9.15 -22.10
C LYS A 40 4.13 7.79 -22.54
N ASN A 41 4.50 6.72 -21.85
CA ASN A 41 4.15 5.35 -22.21
C ASN A 41 3.04 4.77 -21.33
N LEU A 42 2.59 5.52 -20.32
CA LEU A 42 1.51 5.11 -19.43
C LEU A 42 0.22 4.90 -20.20
N LYS A 43 -0.40 3.75 -19.95
CA LYS A 43 -1.72 3.37 -20.46
C LYS A 43 -2.73 3.36 -19.32
N GLU A 44 -3.99 3.40 -19.70
CA GLU A 44 -5.09 3.15 -18.79
C GLU A 44 -4.99 1.70 -18.28
N GLY A 45 -4.99 1.53 -16.96
CA GLY A 45 -4.76 0.25 -16.28
C GLY A 45 -3.34 0.04 -15.73
N ASP A 46 -2.35 0.86 -16.10
CA ASP A 46 -0.99 0.78 -15.52
C ASP A 46 -0.92 1.37 -14.10
N TYR A 47 -1.97 2.07 -13.66
CA TYR A 47 -2.05 2.71 -12.35
C TYR A 47 -3.50 2.80 -11.85
N LEU A 48 -3.64 2.98 -10.55
CA LEU A 48 -4.86 3.23 -9.82
C LEU A 48 -5.07 4.73 -9.53
N TYR A 49 -6.33 5.13 -9.43
CA TYR A 49 -6.66 6.45 -8.89
C TYR A 49 -6.51 6.44 -7.36
N THR A 50 -6.50 7.63 -6.76
CA THR A 50 -6.20 7.81 -5.33
C THR A 50 -7.05 6.93 -4.43
N MET A 51 -8.36 6.83 -4.69
CA MET A 51 -9.25 6.04 -3.83
C MET A 51 -9.04 4.54 -4.04
N ASP A 52 -8.94 4.08 -5.28
CA ASP A 52 -8.71 2.66 -5.58
C ASP A 52 -7.37 2.16 -4.99
N PHE A 53 -6.33 3.01 -4.99
CA PHE A 53 -5.05 2.70 -4.37
C PHE A 53 -5.14 2.62 -2.83
N LEU A 54 -5.93 3.50 -2.21
CA LEU A 54 -6.18 3.43 -0.77
C LEU A 54 -6.99 2.20 -0.39
N ASP A 55 -7.98 1.81 -1.21
CA ASP A 55 -8.75 0.58 -1.01
C ASP A 55 -7.85 -0.65 -1.11
N ALA A 56 -6.95 -0.71 -2.09
CA ALA A 56 -5.96 -1.81 -2.20
C ALA A 56 -5.03 -1.90 -0.97
N ILE A 57 -4.62 -0.76 -0.39
CA ILE A 57 -3.84 -0.75 0.87
C ILE A 57 -4.68 -1.28 2.03
N VAL A 58 -5.97 -0.90 2.10
CA VAL A 58 -6.88 -1.34 3.17
C VAL A 58 -7.10 -2.85 3.10
N GLU A 59 -7.38 -3.41 1.93
CA GLU A 59 -7.50 -4.86 1.73
C GLU A 59 -6.25 -5.59 2.23
N ASN A 60 -5.08 -5.13 1.81
CA ASN A 60 -3.79 -5.67 2.24
C ASN A 60 -3.54 -5.54 3.75
N LEU A 61 -4.01 -4.46 4.36
CA LEU A 61 -3.88 -4.23 5.80
C LEU A 61 -4.83 -5.13 6.59
N GLU A 62 -6.09 -5.25 6.16
CA GLU A 62 -7.11 -6.08 6.80
C GLU A 62 -6.67 -7.54 6.87
N ASP A 63 -6.09 -8.08 5.79
CA ASP A 63 -5.53 -9.44 5.78
C ASP A 63 -4.45 -9.63 6.85
N LYS A 64 -3.55 -8.66 6.99
CA LYS A 64 -2.47 -8.70 7.99
C LYS A 64 -2.96 -8.45 9.42
N LEU A 65 -4.09 -7.77 9.57
CA LEU A 65 -4.76 -7.60 10.87
C LEU A 65 -5.58 -8.83 11.25
N GLY A 66 -6.11 -9.55 10.26
CA GLY A 66 -6.96 -10.75 10.36
C GLY A 66 -6.31 -12.02 10.91
N ASP A 67 -5.00 -12.00 11.19
CA ASP A 67 -4.24 -13.07 11.90
C ASP A 67 -4.64 -13.23 13.39
N SER A 68 -5.94 -13.29 13.71
CA SER A 68 -6.47 -13.58 15.04
C SER A 68 -7.75 -14.41 15.00
N LYS A 69 -7.84 -15.37 14.06
CA LYS A 69 -8.79 -16.49 14.18
C LYS A 69 -8.19 -17.61 15.01
#